data_AF-A0A526Z442-F1
#
_entry.id   AF-A0A526Z442-F1
#
_cell.length_a   1.000
_cell.length_b   1.000
_cell.length_c   1.000
_cell.angle_alpha   90.00
_cell.angle_beta   90.00
_cell.angle_gamma   90.00
#
_symmetry.space_group_name_H-M   'P 1'
#
loop_
_entity.id
_entity.type
_entity.pdbx_description
1 polymer ?
#
loop_
_entity_poly.entity_id
_entity_poly.type
_entity_poly.pdbx_seq_one_letter_code
_entity_poly.pdbx_strand_id
1 'polypeptide(L)'
;TSAYTRSGKDFPSLEILFCPTCACVLAWRGLRASAAGRTRIAVNVRLAPPDTVADLPIDHFDGLHTFEDLPGDGRCVRDMWF
;
A
#
# COMPACT_ATOMS: atom_id res chain seq x y z
N THR A 1 13.98 3.26 -9.63
CA THR A 1 12.58 3.43 -9.23
C THR A 1 12.12 4.82 -9.64
N SER A 2 10.91 4.93 -10.19
CA SER A 2 10.25 6.22 -10.47
C SER A 2 9.18 6.50 -9.43
N ALA A 3 8.82 7.77 -9.27
CA ALA A 3 7.83 8.21 -8.30
C ALA A 3 6.77 9.09 -8.96
N TYR A 4 5.52 8.96 -8.52
CA TYR A 4 4.41 9.83 -8.91
C TYR A 4 3.71 10.37 -7.68
N THR A 5 3.55 11.70 -7.62
CA THR A 5 2.67 12.40 -6.69
C THR A 5 1.43 12.88 -7.44
N ARG A 6 0.29 12.94 -6.75
CA ARG A 6 -0.98 13.36 -7.37
C ARG A 6 -0.82 14.77 -7.97
N SER A 7 -1.00 14.88 -9.28
CA SER A 7 -0.98 16.16 -10.00
C SER A 7 -2.06 17.12 -9.47
N GLY A 8 -1.75 18.42 -9.45
CA GLY A 8 -2.70 19.47 -9.05
C GLY A 8 -2.98 19.52 -7.54
N LYS A 9 -2.12 18.91 -6.72
CA LYS A 9 -2.20 18.98 -5.25
C LYS A 9 -0.92 19.60 -4.71
N ASP A 10 -1.03 20.79 -4.13
CA ASP A 10 0.14 21.54 -3.63
C ASP A 10 0.91 20.80 -2.52
N PHE A 11 0.17 20.05 -1.70
CA PHE A 11 0.71 19.29 -0.57
C PHE A 11 0.27 17.82 -0.64
N PRO A 12 0.86 17.01 -1.53
CA PRO A 12 0.51 15.60 -1.64
C PRO A 12 0.80 14.86 -0.33
N SER A 13 -0.08 13.92 0.03
CA SER A 13 0.08 13.13 1.26
C SER A 13 1.00 11.91 1.08
N LEU A 14 1.11 11.41 -0.16
CA LEU A 14 1.91 10.23 -0.51
C LEU A 14 2.41 10.31 -1.96
N GLU A 15 3.36 9.45 -2.28
CA GLU A 15 3.79 9.13 -3.63
C GLU A 15 3.64 7.63 -3.92
N ILE A 16 3.47 7.30 -5.19
CA ILE A 16 3.47 5.92 -5.70
C ILE A 16 4.84 5.65 -6.32
N LEU A 17 5.54 4.64 -5.81
CA LEU A 17 6.83 4.18 -6.30
C LEU A 17 6.63 2.99 -7.24
N PHE A 18 7.21 3.04 -8.43
CA PHE A 18 7.05 2.00 -9.45
C PHE A 18 8.33 1.75 -10.24
N CYS A 19 8.40 0.59 -10.89
CA CYS A 19 9.49 0.24 -11.79
C CYS A 19 9.40 1.06 -13.09
N PRO A 20 10.43 1.83 -13.51
CA PRO A 20 10.39 2.59 -14.76
C PRO A 20 10.32 1.71 -16.01
N THR A 21 10.70 0.43 -15.90
CA THR A 21 10.74 -0.49 -17.04
C THR A 21 9.39 -1.17 -17.29
N CYS A 22 8.72 -1.65 -16.23
CA CYS A 22 7.48 -2.43 -16.36
C CYS A 22 6.26 -1.77 -15.71
N ALA A 23 6.41 -0.56 -15.15
CA ALA A 23 5.38 0.17 -14.41
C ALA A 23 4.79 -0.56 -13.18
N CYS A 24 5.35 -1.70 -12.77
CA CYS A 24 4.87 -2.42 -11.59
C CYS A 24 5.02 -1.56 -10.33
N VAL A 25 3.93 -1.40 -9.57
CA VAL A 25 3.91 -0.66 -8.31
C VAL A 25 4.70 -1.44 -7.26
N LEU A 26 5.70 -0.77 -6.69
CA LEU A 26 6.57 -1.32 -5.66
C LEU A 26 6.04 -0.99 -4.26
N ALA A 27 5.66 0.27 -4.05
CA ALA A 27 5.21 0.77 -2.76
C ALA A 27 4.47 2.10 -2.87
N TRP A 28 3.71 2.41 -1.81
CA TRP A 28 3.16 3.73 -1.55
C TRP A 28 3.89 4.30 -0.35
N ARG A 29 4.46 5.50 -0.47
CA ARG A 29 5.26 6.13 0.59
C ARG A 29 4.59 7.43 1.04
N GLY A 30 4.37 7.57 2.34
CA GLY A 30 3.90 8.82 2.92
C GLY A 30 4.94 9.93 2.78
N LEU A 31 4.50 11.14 2.41
CA LEU A 31 5.38 12.30 2.28
C LEU A 31 5.47 13.15 3.55
N ARG A 32 4.71 12.77 4.58
CA ARG A 32 4.69 13.40 5.89
C ARG A 32 5.31 12.45 6.90
N ALA A 33 6.31 12.93 7.64
CA ALA A 33 6.89 12.17 8.74
C ALA A 33 5.87 12.01 9.88
N SER A 34 5.90 10.87 10.56
CA SER A 34 5.18 10.70 11.82
C SER A 34 5.81 11.56 12.92
N ALA A 35 5.12 11.72 14.05
CA ALA A 35 5.67 12.41 15.22
C ALA A 35 7.01 11.81 15.71
N ALA A 36 7.24 10.52 15.44
CA ALA A 36 8.49 9.82 15.74
C ALA A 36 9.54 9.92 14.62
N GLY A 37 9.34 10.79 13.62
CA GLY A 37 10.25 10.95 12.48
C GLY A 37 10.27 9.77 11.50
N ARG A 38 9.30 8.84 11.60
CA ARG A 38 9.22 7.65 10.72
C ARG A 38 8.35 7.92 9.51
N THR A 39 8.74 7.36 8.37
CA THR A 39 7.92 7.38 7.16
C THR A 39 7.04 6.14 7.09
N ARG A 40 5.72 6.32 6.94
CA ARG A 40 4.80 5.21 6.67
C ARG A 40 4.95 4.76 5.23
N ILE A 41 5.04 3.45 5.00
CA ILE A 41 5.11 2.83 3.68
C ILE A 41 4.18 1.63 3.63
N ALA A 42 3.50 1.44 2.50
CA ALA A 42 2.80 0.21 2.16
C ALA A 42 3.54 -0.45 0.99
N VAL A 43 3.92 -1.70 1.13
CA VAL A 43 4.73 -2.44 0.15
C VAL A 43 3.85 -3.41 -0.62
N ASN A 44 4.15 -3.61 -1.91
CA ASN A 44 3.43 -4.57 -2.73
C ASN A 44 3.88 -6.01 -2.38
N VAL A 45 3.13 -6.67 -1.50
CA VAL A 45 3.44 -8.04 -1.04
C VAL A 45 3.36 -9.09 -2.16
N ARG A 46 2.70 -8.78 -3.29
CA ARG A 46 2.65 -9.68 -4.47
C ARG A 46 4.00 -9.81 -5.19
N LEU A 47 4.98 -9.00 -4.82
CA LEU A 47 6.36 -9.10 -5.32
C LEU A 47 7.27 -9.95 -4.42
N ALA A 48 6.79 -10.39 -3.25
CA ALA A 48 7.51 -11.31 -2.38
C ALA A 48 7.27 -12.78 -2.82
N PRO A 49 8.15 -13.72 -2.43
CA PRO A 49 7.86 -15.15 -2.59
C PRO A 49 6.51 -15.51 -1.95
N PRO A 50 5.55 -16.12 -2.68
CA PRO A 50 4.18 -16.30 -2.20
C PRO A 50 4.09 -16.98 -0.83
N ASP A 51 4.84 -18.06 -0.62
CA ASP A 51 4.82 -18.83 0.63
C ASP A 51 5.26 -18.01 1.85
N THR A 52 6.00 -16.92 1.66
CA THR A 52 6.47 -16.05 2.75
C THR A 52 5.43 -15.04 3.22
N VAL A 53 4.39 -14.80 2.41
CA VAL A 53 3.38 -13.75 2.66
C VAL A 53 1.95 -14.28 2.59
N ALA A 54 1.75 -15.52 2.17
CA ALA A 54 0.44 -16.14 1.94
C ALA A 54 -0.49 -16.06 3.16
N ASP A 55 0.06 -16.20 4.37
CA ASP A 55 -0.69 -16.26 5.62
C ASP A 55 -0.83 -14.90 6.32
N LEU A 56 -0.38 -13.81 5.68
CA LEU A 56 -0.63 -12.47 6.21
C LEU A 56 -2.15 -12.20 6.19
N PRO A 57 -2.73 -11.75 7.32
CA PRO A 57 -4.16 -11.44 7.39
C PRO A 57 -4.49 -10.24 6.51
N ILE A 58 -5.70 -10.24 5.94
CA ILE A 58 -6.24 -9.09 5.25
C ILE A 58 -7.04 -8.25 6.23
N ASP A 59 -6.72 -6.96 6.26
CA ASP A 59 -7.46 -5.95 7.01
C ASP A 59 -8.28 -5.10 6.03
N HIS A 60 -9.56 -4.91 6.34
CA HIS A 60 -10.53 -4.25 5.46
C HIS A 60 -10.84 -2.86 5.97
N PHE A 61 -11.01 -1.91 5.06
CA PHE A 61 -11.51 -0.57 5.39
C PHE A 61 -12.36 -0.03 4.24
N ASP A 62 -13.30 0.87 4.53
CA ASP A 62 -14.07 1.55 3.50
C ASP A 62 -13.24 2.68 2.87
N GLY A 63 -12.61 2.40 1.72
CA GLY A 63 -11.82 3.40 1.01
C GLY A 63 -12.60 4.46 0.22
N LEU A 64 -13.94 4.42 0.20
CA LEU A 64 -14.76 5.33 -0.60
C LEU A 64 -15.44 6.42 0.22
N HIS A 65 -16.09 6.06 1.33
CA HIS A 65 -16.89 7.02 2.10
C HIS A 65 -16.25 7.37 3.45
N THR A 66 -16.05 6.40 4.33
CA THR A 66 -15.71 6.69 5.73
C THR A 66 -14.21 6.65 6.01
N PHE A 67 -13.43 5.87 5.25
CA PHE A 67 -12.04 5.56 5.56
C PHE A 67 -11.86 4.89 6.93
N GLU A 68 -12.90 4.21 7.41
CA GLU A 68 -12.90 3.48 8.67
C GLU A 68 -12.64 1.99 8.44
N ASP A 69 -12.06 1.35 9.46
CA ASP A 69 -11.83 -0.09 9.48
C ASP A 69 -13.17 -0.84 9.46
N LEU A 70 -13.20 -1.94 8.72
CA LEU A 70 -14.32 -2.87 8.63
C LEU A 70 -14.00 -4.14 9.44
N PRO A 71 -15.01 -4.88 9.90
CA PRO A 71 -14.77 -6.17 10.55
C PRO A 71 -13.98 -7.10 9.65
N GLY A 72 -12.91 -7.70 10.19
CA GLY A 72 -12.14 -8.71 9.48
C GLY A 72 -12.97 -9.96 9.19
N ASP A 73 -12.69 -10.61 8.06
CA ASP A 73 -13.43 -11.78 7.57
C ASP A 73 -12.62 -13.09 7.66
N GLY A 74 -11.45 -13.05 8.31
CA GLY A 74 -10.57 -14.20 8.50
C GLY A 74 -9.77 -14.59 7.25
N ARG A 75 -9.86 -13.83 6.14
CA ARG A 75 -9.08 -14.09 4.93
C ARG A 75 -7.65 -13.59 5.05
N CYS A 76 -6.78 -14.21 4.27
CA CYS A 76 -5.37 -13.90 4.16
C CYS A 76 -4.97 -13.64 2.70
N VAL A 77 -3.71 -13.25 2.48
CA VAL A 77 -3.19 -12.89 1.15
C VAL A 77 -3.42 -13.97 0.10
N ARG A 78 -3.27 -15.26 0.44
CA ARG A 78 -3.53 -16.37 -0.51
C ARG A 78 -4.96 -16.39 -1.04
N ASP A 79 -5.94 -15.95 -0.25
CA ASP A 79 -7.35 -15.91 -0.63
C ASP A 79 -7.66 -14.78 -1.64
N MET A 80 -6.70 -13.88 -1.90
CA MET A 80 -6.83 -12.75 -2.83
C MET A 80 -6.19 -12.99 -4.20
N TRP A 81 -5.39 -14.05 -4.35
CA TRP A 81 -4.58 -14.28 -5.54
C TRP A 81 -5.21 -15.23 -6.56
N PHE A 82 -6.26 -15.96 -6.18
CA PHE A 82 -6.99 -16.90 -7.04
C PHE A 82 -8.48 -16.98 -6.65
#